data_AF-A0A953QQE1-F1
#
_entry.id   AF-A0A953QQE1-F1
#
_cell.length_a   1.000
_cell.length_b   1.000
_cell.length_c   1.000
_cell.angle_alpha   90.00
_cell.angle_beta   90.00
_cell.angle_gamma   90.00
#
_symmetry.space_group_name_H-M   'P 1'
#
loop_
_entity.id
_entity.type
_entity.pdbx_description
1 polymer ?
#
loop_
_entity_poly.entity_id
_entity_poly.type
_entity_poly.pdbx_seq_one_letter_code
_entity_poly.pdbx_strand_id
1 'polypeptide(L)'
;MKHWTETDFEQGLYGLKDRDAHLDECPECRGELERLTQERRRVAAQPEVSREFLEAQRRNIYRRLEEPRRNWVAWRWVISAAMLLALALGLTLQRSRPTAPAISDDQLFSDLSRMEQSAEPKAIQPLHSLFEE
;
A
#
# COMPACT_ATOMS: atom_id res chain seq x y z
N MET A 1 12.48 26.25 28.68
CA MET A 1 11.12 26.31 28.08
C MET A 1 11.02 25.23 27.02
N LYS A 2 9.85 24.60 26.85
CA LYS A 2 9.66 23.54 25.85
C LYS A 2 9.31 24.20 24.50
N HIS A 3 10.14 23.99 23.48
CA HIS A 3 9.88 24.45 22.11
C HIS A 3 8.81 23.61 21.43
N TRP A 4 8.21 24.15 20.37
CA TRP A 4 7.36 23.39 19.46
C TRP A 4 8.14 22.25 18.80
N THR A 5 7.48 21.10 18.71
CA THR A 5 7.97 19.95 17.94
C THR A 5 7.70 20.16 16.45
N GLU A 6 8.33 19.36 15.60
CA GLU A 6 8.07 19.37 14.15
C GLU A 6 6.58 19.19 13.83
N THR A 7 5.91 18.26 14.51
CA THR A 7 4.46 18.03 14.37
C THR A 7 3.64 19.26 14.77
N ASP A 8 4.07 20.01 15.80
CA ASP A 8 3.38 21.25 16.20
C ASP A 8 3.52 22.33 15.11
N PHE A 9 4.69 22.42 14.48
CA PHE A 9 4.90 23.34 13.36
C PHE A 9 4.06 22.97 12.14
N GLU A 10 3.96 21.68 11.80
CA GLU A 10 3.11 21.21 10.71
C GLU A 10 1.64 21.55 10.99
N GLN A 11 1.15 21.21 12.18
CA GLN A 11 -0.23 21.51 12.56
C GLN A 11 -0.51 23.02 12.57
N GLY A 12 0.41 23.82 13.09
CA GLY A 12 0.30 25.28 13.05
C GLY A 12 0.31 25.83 11.62
N LEU A 13 1.15 25.29 10.74
CA LEU A 13 1.23 25.68 9.33
C LEU A 13 -0.09 25.39 8.58
N TYR A 14 -0.77 24.30 8.91
CA TYR A 14 -2.06 23.92 8.32
C TYR A 14 -3.29 24.48 9.06
N GLY A 15 -3.10 25.23 10.14
CA GLY A 15 -4.20 25.78 10.95
C GLY A 15 -4.96 24.72 11.77
N LEU A 16 -4.32 23.57 12.02
CA LEU A 16 -4.86 22.48 12.85
C LEU A 16 -4.52 22.65 14.34
N LYS A 17 -3.61 23.58 14.65
CA LYS A 17 -3.22 23.96 16.00
C LYS A 17 -3.27 25.48 16.15
N ASP A 18 -3.90 25.94 17.22
CA ASP A 18 -4.03 27.37 17.52
C ASP A 18 -2.70 28.00 17.90
N ARG A 19 -2.62 29.33 17.76
CA ARG A 19 -1.46 30.09 18.24
C ARG A 19 -1.52 30.16 19.76
N ASP A 20 -0.73 29.32 20.39
CA ASP A 20 -0.59 29.29 21.86
C ASP A 20 0.27 30.46 22.36
N ALA A 21 0.12 30.81 23.65
CA ALA A 21 0.93 31.83 24.35
C ALA A 21 2.45 31.58 24.22
N HIS A 22 2.87 30.33 23.99
CA HIS A 22 4.25 29.99 23.72
C HIS A 22 4.84 30.74 22.51
N LEU A 23 4.08 30.94 21.42
CA LEU A 23 4.57 31.67 20.25
C LEU A 23 4.73 33.17 20.52
N ASP A 24 4.02 33.71 21.52
CA ASP A 24 4.15 35.10 21.96
C ASP A 24 5.39 35.30 22.86
N GLU A 25 5.81 34.25 23.57
CA GLU A 25 6.97 34.27 24.45
C GLU A 25 8.28 33.81 23.79
N CYS A 26 8.21 32.92 22.79
CA CYS A 26 9.37 32.31 22.15
C CYS A 26 9.62 32.87 20.73
N PRO A 27 10.59 33.78 20.54
CA PRO A 27 10.88 34.37 19.24
C PRO A 27 11.44 33.35 18.23
N GLU A 28 12.12 32.31 18.70
CA GLU A 28 12.67 31.25 17.83
C GLU A 28 11.56 30.44 17.16
N CYS A 29 10.59 29.95 17.94
CA CYS A 29 9.45 29.20 17.40
C CYS A 29 8.58 30.09 16.51
N ARG A 30 8.43 31.38 16.82
CA ARG A 30 7.74 32.32 15.94
C ARG A 30 8.46 32.48 14.60
N GLY A 31 9.77 32.70 14.63
CA GLY A 31 10.58 32.86 13.43
C GLY A 31 10.53 31.63 12.52
N GLU A 32 10.58 30.44 13.09
CA GLU A 32 10.50 29.19 12.33
C GLU A 32 9.13 28.99 11.67
N LEU A 33 8.03 29.27 12.39
CA LEU A 33 6.69 29.21 11.82
C LEU A 33 6.49 30.24 10.68
N GLU A 34 7.04 31.44 10.83
CA GLU A 34 7.01 32.47 9.78
C GLU A 34 7.80 32.05 8.54
N ARG A 35 8.99 31.46 8.73
CA ARG A 35 9.82 30.90 7.65
C ARG A 35 9.06 29.85 6.86
N LEU A 36 8.46 28.86 7.55
CA LEU A 36 7.65 27.80 6.94
C LEU A 36 6.43 28.36 6.21
N THR A 37 5.77 29.36 6.79
CA THR A 37 4.62 30.03 6.16
C THR A 37 5.02 30.76 4.88
N GLN A 38 6.17 31.42 4.85
CA GLN A 38 6.68 32.11 3.67
C GLN A 38 7.06 31.12 2.56
N GLU A 39 7.73 30.02 2.92
CA GLU A 39 8.08 28.96 1.99
C GLU A 39 6.83 28.31 1.37
N ARG A 40 5.81 28.03 2.18
CA ARG A 40 4.52 27.55 1.69
C ARG A 40 3.88 28.53 0.72
N ARG A 41 3.89 29.84 1.00
CA ARG A 41 3.35 30.85 0.08
C ARG A 41 4.12 30.88 -1.25
N ARG A 42 5.43 30.71 -1.21
CA ARG A 42 6.28 30.65 -2.41
C ARG A 42 5.95 29.41 -3.27
N VAL A 43 5.72 28.26 -2.65
CA VAL A 43 5.35 27.03 -3.36
C VAL A 43 3.90 27.07 -3.85
N ALA A 44 2.99 27.64 -3.06
CA ALA A 44 1.58 27.78 -3.40
C ALA A 44 1.31 28.87 -4.44
N ALA A 45 2.24 29.79 -4.65
CA ALA A 45 2.18 30.73 -5.76
C ALA A 45 2.15 29.92 -7.06
N GLN A 46 0.98 29.90 -7.71
CA GLN A 46 0.83 29.20 -8.97
C GLN A 46 1.81 29.80 -9.97
N PRO A 47 2.57 28.97 -10.71
CA PRO A 47 3.38 29.49 -11.79
C PRO A 47 2.46 30.24 -12.76
N GLU A 48 2.88 31.42 -13.21
CA GLU A 48 2.14 32.16 -14.23
C GLU A 48 2.25 31.40 -15.55
N VAL A 49 1.29 30.52 -15.80
CA VAL A 49 1.20 29.77 -17.06
C VAL A 49 0.39 30.59 -18.06
N SER A 50 0.94 30.81 -19.26
CA SER A 50 0.23 31.55 -20.29
C SER A 50 -1.02 30.80 -20.77
N ARG A 51 -2.07 31.55 -21.12
CA ARG A 51 -3.30 30.97 -21.68
C ARG A 51 -3.02 30.19 -22.97
N GLU A 52 -2.12 30.69 -23.80
CA GLU A 52 -1.68 30.04 -25.03
C GLU A 52 -1.06 28.67 -24.78
N PHE A 53 -0.24 28.53 -23.72
CA PHE A 53 0.33 27.25 -23.34
C PHE A 53 -0.76 26.26 -22.91
N LEU A 54 -1.73 26.70 -22.10
CA LEU A 54 -2.84 25.84 -21.66
C LEU A 54 -3.72 25.40 -22.84
N GLU A 55 -4.00 26.30 -23.78
CA GLU A 55 -4.73 25.97 -24.99
C GLU A 55 -3.95 24.99 -25.89
N ALA A 56 -2.64 25.20 -26.05
CA ALA A 56 -1.78 24.29 -26.79
C ALA A 56 -1.73 22.90 -26.12
N GLN A 57 -1.65 22.85 -24.79
CA GLN A 57 -1.71 21.62 -24.01
C GLN A 57 -3.06 20.92 -24.22
N ARG A 58 -4.17 21.66 -24.14
CA ARG A 58 -5.52 21.14 -24.35
C ARG A 58 -5.67 20.52 -25.75
N ARG A 59 -5.22 21.22 -26.81
CA ARG A 59 -5.23 20.68 -28.18
C ARG A 59 -4.40 19.40 -28.30
N ASN A 60 -3.24 19.35 -27.65
CA ASN A 60 -2.37 18.17 -27.68
C ASN A 60 -3.02 16.96 -26.97
N ILE A 61 -3.69 17.19 -25.84
CA ILE A 61 -4.44 16.15 -25.12
C ILE A 61 -5.54 15.58 -26.01
N TYR A 62 -6.38 16.42 -26.63
CA TYR A 62 -7.46 15.94 -27.50
C TYR A 62 -6.93 15.15 -28.69
N ARG A 63 -5.88 15.65 -29.36
CA ARG A 63 -5.23 14.90 -30.45
C ARG A 63 -4.77 13.51 -30.00
N ARG A 64 -4.19 13.38 -28.80
CA ARG A 64 -3.75 12.08 -28.26
C ARG A 64 -4.91 11.16 -27.86
N LEU A 65 -6.08 11.71 -27.54
CA LEU A 65 -7.27 10.92 -27.23
C LEU A 65 -7.95 10.41 -28.50
N GLU A 66 -7.91 11.20 -29.58
CA GLU A 66 -8.49 10.85 -30.87
C GLU A 66 -7.63 9.85 -31.65
N GLU A 67 -6.31 9.85 -31.46
CA GLU A 67 -5.43 8.88 -32.09
C GLU A 67 -5.51 7.51 -31.37
N PRO A 68 -5.99 6.43 -32.02
CA PRO A 68 -5.87 5.10 -31.46
C PRO A 68 -4.38 4.79 -31.30
N ARG A 69 -3.95 4.54 -30.06
CA ARG A 69 -2.56 4.19 -29.75
C ARG A 69 -2.12 3.05 -30.67
N ARG A 70 -1.29 3.35 -31.67
CA ARG A 70 -0.85 2.43 -32.74
C ARG A 70 -0.27 1.11 -32.21
N ASN A 71 0.25 1.14 -30.99
CA ASN A 71 0.88 -0.01 -30.33
C ASN A 71 -0.10 -0.81 -29.44
N TRP A 72 -1.34 -0.34 -29.24
CA TRP A 72 -2.33 -1.04 -28.42
C TRP A 72 -2.79 -2.35 -29.05
N VAL A 73 -2.84 -2.43 -30.38
CA VAL A 73 -3.15 -3.68 -31.10
C VAL A 73 -2.10 -4.74 -30.81
N ALA A 74 -0.81 -4.41 -30.87
CA ALA A 74 0.27 -5.35 -30.54
C ALA A 74 0.22 -5.79 -29.07
N TRP A 75 -0.03 -4.85 -28.15
CA TRP A 75 -0.17 -5.15 -26.72
C TRP A 75 -1.36 -6.05 -26.41
N ARG A 76 -2.48 -5.93 -27.13
CA ARG A 76 -3.63 -6.83 -26.98
C ARG A 76 -3.29 -8.27 -27.28
N TRP A 77 -2.48 -8.52 -28.32
CA TRP A 77 -2.03 -9.87 -28.66
C TRP A 77 -1.08 -10.43 -27.61
N VAL A 78 -0.15 -9.61 -27.11
CA VAL A 78 0.78 -10.01 -26.04
C VAL A 78 0.02 -10.37 -24.76
N ILE A 79 -0.94 -9.56 -24.32
CA ILE A 79 -1.74 -9.82 -23.11
C ILE A 79 -2.58 -11.10 -23.29
N SER A 80 -3.19 -11.28 -24.46
CA SER A 80 -3.99 -12.47 -24.74
C SER A 80 -3.13 -13.75 -24.74
N ALA A 81 -1.94 -13.69 -25.32
CA ALA A 81 -0.99 -14.79 -25.31
C ALA A 81 -0.49 -15.11 -23.89
N ALA A 82 -0.21 -14.09 -23.07
CA ALA A 82 0.20 -14.26 -21.68
C ALA A 82 -0.89 -14.91 -20.83
N MET A 83 -2.17 -14.53 -21.00
CA MET A 83 -3.28 -15.19 -20.30
C MET A 83 -3.44 -16.66 -20.71
N LEU A 84 -3.34 -16.97 -22.01
CA LEU A 84 -3.40 -18.35 -22.49
C LEU A 84 -2.25 -19.18 -21.93
N LEU A 85 -1.04 -18.62 -21.85
CA LEU A 85 0.13 -19.28 -21.27
C LEU A 85 -0.07 -19.55 -19.77
N ALA A 86 -0.58 -18.56 -19.02
CA ALA A 86 -0.87 -18.72 -17.60
C ALA A 86 -1.93 -19.80 -17.35
N LEU A 87 -2.98 -19.85 -18.19
CA LEU A 87 -4.02 -20.87 -18.10
C LEU A 87 -3.45 -22.27 -18.41
N ALA A 88 -2.64 -22.39 -19.46
CA ALA A 88 -1.98 -23.64 -19.82
C ALA A 88 -1.05 -24.13 -18.70
N LEU A 89 -0.28 -23.22 -18.09
CA LEU A 89 0.59 -23.51 -16.96
C LEU A 89 -0.20 -23.92 -15.70
N GLY A 90 -1.32 -23.24 -15.43
CA GLY A 90 -2.21 -23.62 -14.33
C GLY A 90 -2.77 -25.03 -14.51
N LEU A 91 -3.23 -25.36 -15.73
CA LEU A 91 -3.76 -26.69 -16.04
C LEU A 91 -2.70 -27.80 -15.98
N THR A 92 -1.46 -27.52 -16.39
CA THR A 92 -0.37 -28.52 -16.32
C THR A 92 0.09 -28.74 -14.88
N LEU A 93 0.17 -27.69 -14.07
CA LEU A 93 0.57 -27.78 -12.66
C LEU A 93 -0.52 -28.36 -11.76
N GLN A 94 -1.80 -28.27 -12.15
CA GLN A 94 -2.92 -28.81 -11.37
C GLN A 94 -2.94 -30.35 -11.31
N ARG A 95 -2.13 -31.05 -12.13
CA ARG A 95 -2.15 -32.52 -12.24
C ARG A 95 -1.46 -33.27 -11.09
N SER A 96 -0.86 -32.58 -10.13
CA SER A 96 -0.09 -33.20 -9.03
C SER A 96 -0.61 -32.83 -7.65
N ARG A 97 -1.91 -33.01 -7.40
CA ARG A 97 -2.35 -33.27 -6.02
C ARG A 97 -2.50 -34.79 -5.88
N PRO A 98 -1.65 -35.47 -5.08
CA PRO A 98 -1.95 -36.84 -4.72
C PRO A 98 -3.34 -36.83 -4.08
N THR A 99 -4.24 -37.67 -4.59
CA THR A 99 -5.54 -37.90 -3.97
C THR A 99 -5.24 -38.24 -2.52
N ALA A 100 -5.69 -37.39 -1.58
CA ALA A 100 -5.56 -37.70 -0.17
C ALA A 100 -6.16 -39.10 0.05
N PRO A 101 -5.49 -40.00 0.79
CA PRO A 101 -6.05 -41.31 1.06
C PRO A 101 -7.45 -41.10 1.64
N ALA A 102 -8.43 -41.87 1.16
CA ALA A 102 -9.77 -41.83 1.70
C ALA A 102 -9.70 -42.25 3.17
N ILE A 103 -9.74 -41.27 4.08
CA ILE A 103 -9.79 -41.50 5.51
C ILE A 103 -11.15 -42.13 5.76
N SER A 104 -11.19 -43.35 6.29
CA SER A 104 -12.45 -43.98 6.67
C SER A 104 -13.01 -43.28 7.91
N ASP A 105 -14.33 -43.26 8.02
CA ASP A 105 -15.00 -42.67 9.20
C ASP A 105 -14.49 -43.34 10.50
N ASP A 106 -14.17 -44.64 10.47
CA ASP A 106 -13.55 -45.35 11.60
C ASP A 106 -12.19 -44.77 12.00
N GLN A 107 -11.35 -44.40 11.03
CA GLN A 107 -10.06 -43.75 11.30
C GLN A 107 -10.28 -42.36 11.88
N LEU A 108 -11.23 -41.59 11.34
CA LEU A 108 -11.58 -40.27 11.84
C LEU A 108 -12.09 -40.32 13.29
N PHE A 109 -12.98 -41.25 13.61
CA PHE A 109 -13.50 -41.45 14.97
C PHE A 109 -12.40 -41.87 15.94
N SER A 110 -11.50 -42.75 15.51
CA SER A 110 -10.36 -43.15 16.33
C SER A 110 -9.41 -41.99 16.63
N ASP A 111 -9.18 -41.10 15.66
CA ASP A 111 -8.30 -39.95 15.84
C ASP A 111 -8.94 -38.84 16.68
N LEU A 112 -10.25 -38.61 16.52
CA LEU A 112 -11.00 -37.69 17.38
C LEU A 112 -11.00 -38.14 18.85
N SER A 113 -11.21 -39.44 19.08
CA SER A 113 -11.20 -40.02 20.43
C SER A 113 -9.81 -39.92 21.07
N ARG A 114 -8.74 -40.07 20.27
CA ARG A 114 -7.35 -39.87 20.72
C ARG A 114 -7.04 -38.40 21.02
N MET A 115 -7.59 -37.46 20.23
CA MET A 115 -7.42 -36.03 20.47
C MET A 115 -8.13 -35.57 21.74
N GLU A 116 -9.33 -36.09 22.01
CA GLU A 116 -10.07 -35.79 23.24
C GLU A 116 -9.36 -36.32 24.49
N GLN A 117 -8.71 -37.49 24.38
CA GLN A 117 -7.96 -38.10 25.48
C GLN A 117 -6.55 -37.53 25.63
N SER A 118 -6.00 -36.83 24.63
CA SER A 118 -4.71 -36.15 24.73
C SER A 118 -4.90 -34.74 25.28
N ALA A 119 -4.29 -34.45 26.44
CA ALA A 119 -4.31 -33.10 27.03
C ALA A 119 -3.60 -32.04 26.17
N GLU A 120 -2.83 -32.45 25.15
CA GLU A 120 -2.08 -31.56 24.29
C GLU A 120 -2.25 -31.89 22.79
N PRO A 121 -2.61 -30.91 21.94
CA PRO A 121 -2.65 -31.09 20.50
C PRO A 121 -1.26 -31.40 19.94
N LYS A 122 -1.16 -32.36 19.00
CA LYS A 122 0.11 -32.66 18.28
C LYS A 122 0.75 -31.42 17.63
N ALA A 123 -0.04 -30.40 17.29
CA ALA A 123 0.46 -29.13 16.75
C ALA A 123 1.35 -28.35 17.73
N ILE A 124 1.30 -28.64 19.03
CA ILE A 124 2.10 -28.00 20.08
C ILE A 124 3.40 -28.78 20.36
N GLN A 125 3.53 -30.03 19.89
CA GLN A 125 4.75 -30.83 20.08
C GLN A 125 6.06 -30.14 19.65
N PRO A 126 6.13 -29.36 18.54
CA PRO A 126 7.34 -28.66 18.15
C PRO A 126 7.77 -27.55 19.13
N LEU A 127 6.87 -27.08 20.00
CA LEU A 127 7.20 -26.06 21.00
C LEU A 127 7.97 -26.67 22.18
N HIS A 128 7.74 -27.95 22.53
CA HIS A 128 8.49 -28.63 23.59
C HIS A 128 9.98 -28.75 23.28
N SER A 129 10.34 -28.94 22.00
CA SER A 129 11.74 -28.96 21.57
C SER A 129 12.48 -27.63 21.71
N LEU A 130 11.79 -26.52 22.05
CA LEU A 130 12.43 -25.23 22.36
C LEU A 130 12.85 -25.10 23.83
N PHE A 131 12.41 -26.02 24.70
CA PHE A 131 12.59 -25.93 26.16
C PHE A 131 13.30 -27.14 26.80
N GLU A 132 13.59 -28.19 26.04
CA GLU A 132 14.47 -29.28 26.46
C GLU A 132 15.94 -28.94 26.09
N GLU A 133 16.74 -28.55 27.09
CA GLU A 133 18.23 -28.55 27.04
C GLU A 133 18.80 -29.89 27.49
#